data_AF-A0A183HNF3-F1
#
_entry.id   AF-A0A183HNF3-F1
#
_cell.length_a   1.000
_cell.length_b   1.000
_cell.length_c   1.000
_cell.angle_alpha   90.00
_cell.angle_beta   90.00
_cell.angle_gamma   90.00
#
_symmetry.space_group_name_H-M   'P 1'
#
loop_
_entity.id
_entity.type
_entity.pdbx_description
1 polymer ?
#
loop_
_entity_poly.entity_id
_entity_poly.type
_entity_poly.pdbx_seq_one_letter_code
_entity_poly.pdbx_strand_id
1 'polypeptide(L)'
;MLFLTNLQANDKVGPYIFRLEVTDNKQQNDSTTVDILVNKAINSAPIPYAGGNQTFQLPIESVVLDGNVKDDGQIVSYNWFQIRQYLIFISKTTGYPRTNMKLLR
;
A
#
# COMPACT_ATOMS: atom_id res chain seq x y z
N MET A 1 21.54 15.94 27.14
CA MET A 1 20.21 15.72 26.52
C MET A 1 20.11 14.24 26.19
N LEU A 2 19.07 13.55 26.69
CA LEU A 2 18.84 12.14 26.39
C LEU A 2 18.06 12.05 25.06
N PHE A 3 18.49 11.19 24.15
CA PHE A 3 17.78 10.91 22.91
C PHE A 3 17.29 9.47 22.91
N LEU A 4 16.00 9.28 22.70
CA LEU A 4 15.43 8.00 22.30
C LEU A 4 15.49 7.91 20.78
N THR A 5 16.34 7.05 20.25
CA THR A 5 16.45 6.81 18.80
C THR A 5 15.83 5.47 18.43
N ASN A 6 15.42 5.32 17.17
CA ASN A 6 14.88 4.08 16.61
C ASN A 6 13.58 3.55 17.27
N LEU A 7 12.67 4.43 17.68
CA LEU A 7 11.34 4.06 18.20
C LEU A 7 10.32 3.68 17.10
N GLN A 8 10.75 3.50 15.85
CA GLN A 8 9.84 3.14 14.75
C GLN A 8 9.25 1.74 14.99
N ALA A 9 7.91 1.66 15.11
CA ALA A 9 6.92 0.55 14.95
C ALA A 9 7.29 -0.92 15.28
N ASN A 10 8.53 -1.25 15.60
CA ASN A 10 9.08 -2.58 15.88
C ASN A 10 9.13 -2.78 17.39
N ASP A 11 8.15 -3.55 17.88
CA ASP A 11 8.16 -4.39 19.08
C ASP A 11 8.47 -3.80 20.46
N LYS A 12 8.86 -2.53 20.57
CA LYS A 12 9.13 -1.88 21.86
C LYS A 12 8.07 -0.85 22.24
N VAL A 13 6.81 -1.28 22.20
CA VAL A 13 5.67 -0.52 22.72
C VAL A 13 5.60 -0.61 24.23
N GLY A 14 5.12 0.45 24.89
CA GLY A 14 4.91 0.45 26.32
C GLY A 14 5.44 1.71 27.02
N PRO A 15 5.25 1.78 28.35
CA PRO A 15 5.78 2.86 29.15
C PRO A 15 7.29 2.71 29.34
N TYR A 16 8.01 3.82 29.22
CA TYR A 16 9.42 3.94 29.56
C TYR A 16 9.56 4.98 30.66
N ILE A 17 10.36 4.66 31.67
CA ILE A 17 10.69 5.58 32.75
C ILE A 17 12.19 5.83 32.70
N PHE A 18 12.58 7.10 32.58
CA PHE A 18 13.98 7.52 32.64
C PHE A 18 14.23 8.29 33.92
N ARG A 19 15.34 7.99 34.60
CA ARG A 19 15.80 8.73 35.77
C ARG A 19 16.97 9.63 35.38
N LEU A 20 16.86 10.91 35.69
CA LEU A 20 17.99 11.84 35.68
C LEU A 20 18.51 11.94 37.11
N GLU A 21 19.77 11.54 37.31
CA GLU A 21 20.50 11.74 38.55
C GLU A 21 21.52 12.85 38.35
N VAL A 22 21.60 13.77 39.30
CA VAL A 22 22.60 14.83 39.33
C VAL A 22 23.42 14.73 40.61
N THR A 23 24.69 15.04 40.53
CA THR A 23 25.59 15.11 41.69
C THR A 23 26.44 16.36 41.56
N ASP A 24 26.53 17.16 42.63
CA ASP A 24 27.34 18.37 42.65
C ASP A 24 28.80 18.09 43.07
N ASN A 25 29.64 19.13 43.05
CA ASN A 25 31.05 19.02 43.44
C ASN A 25 31.26 18.85 44.96
N LYS A 26 30.20 18.93 45.77
CA LYS A 26 30.18 18.65 47.21
C LYS A 26 29.63 17.26 47.52
N GLN A 27 29.46 16.41 46.50
CA GLN A 27 28.91 15.05 46.61
C GLN A 27 27.44 14.99 47.05
N GLN A 28 26.69 16.09 46.95
CA GLN A 28 25.25 16.06 47.15
C GLN A 28 24.59 15.54 45.87
N ASN A 29 23.54 14.72 46.02
CA ASN A 29 22.80 14.18 44.88
C ASN A 29 21.31 14.53 44.94
N ASP A 30 20.70 14.59 43.77
CA ASP A 30 19.26 14.69 43.59
C ASP A 30 18.87 13.92 42.33
N SER A 31 17.60 13.55 42.20
CA SER A 31 17.11 12.87 41.01
C SER A 31 15.66 13.15 40.69
N THR A 32 15.32 13.09 39.41
CA THR A 32 13.95 13.20 38.91
C THR A 32 13.68 12.15 37.83
N THR A 33 12.40 11.88 37.53
CA THR A 33 12.00 10.89 36.53
C THR A 33 11.13 11.51 35.44
N VAL A 34 11.15 10.92 34.25
CA VAL A 34 10.24 11.23 33.14
C VAL A 34 9.64 9.95 32.56
N ASP A 35 8.32 9.99 32.36
CA ASP A 35 7.55 8.88 31.81
C ASP A 35 7.23 9.15 30.33
N ILE A 36 7.46 8.16 29.48
CA ILE A 36 7.24 8.24 28.04
C ILE A 36 6.42 7.02 27.61
N LEU A 37 5.24 7.25 27.04
CA LEU A 37 4.40 6.19 26.47
C LEU A 37 4.66 6.06 24.98
N VAL A 38 5.18 4.91 24.54
CA VAL A 38 5.39 4.61 23.11
C VAL A 38 4.26 3.71 22.62
N ASN A 39 3.46 4.22 21.68
CA ASN A 39 2.35 3.50 21.06
C ASN A 39 2.72 3.02 19.66
N LYS A 40 2.12 1.91 19.23
CA LYS A 40 2.23 1.45 17.85
C LYS A 40 1.46 2.40 16.92
N ALA A 41 2.03 2.71 15.77
CA ALA A 41 1.27 3.31 14.69
C ALA A 41 0.17 2.34 14.22
N ILE A 42 -1.05 2.85 14.08
CA ILE A 42 -2.15 2.08 13.49
C ILE A 42 -2.01 2.20 11.97
N ASN A 43 -1.87 1.08 11.28
CA ASN A 43 -1.85 1.03 9.82
C ASN A 43 -3.25 0.75 9.31
N SER A 44 -3.73 1.55 8.37
CA SER A 44 -5.03 1.37 7.72
C SER A 44 -4.92 0.41 6.54
N ALA A 45 -6.06 -0.11 6.06
CA ALA A 45 -6.06 -0.88 4.82
C ALA A 45 -5.83 0.05 3.61
N PRO A 46 -5.09 -0.39 2.57
CA PRO A 46 -4.94 0.37 1.34
C PRO A 46 -6.29 0.64 0.66
N ILE A 47 -6.42 1.82 0.06
CA ILE A 47 -7.60 2.23 -0.71
C ILE A 47 -7.22 2.30 -2.19
N PRO A 48 -7.63 1.32 -3.02
CA PRO A 48 -7.31 1.30 -4.44
C PRO A 48 -8.24 2.19 -5.28
N TYR A 49 -7.68 2.82 -6.31
CA TYR A 49 -8.40 3.55 -7.34
C TYR A 49 -7.94 3.07 -8.73
N ALA A 50 -8.88 2.61 -9.56
CA ALA A 50 -8.58 1.93 -10.83
C ALA A 50 -8.54 2.86 -12.06
N GLY A 51 -8.43 4.18 -11.89
CA GLY A 51 -8.40 5.12 -13.02
C GLY A 51 -9.77 5.50 -13.60
N GLY A 52 -10.87 5.01 -13.01
CA GLY A 52 -12.23 5.24 -13.49
C GLY A 52 -12.62 4.42 -14.72
N ASN A 53 -13.82 4.67 -15.25
CA ASN A 53 -14.33 3.98 -16.43
C ASN A 53 -13.74 4.58 -17.72
N GLN A 54 -13.29 3.72 -18.63
CA GLN A 54 -12.70 4.13 -19.90
C GLN A 54 -13.46 3.50 -21.08
N THR A 55 -13.57 4.24 -22.18
CA THR A 55 -14.22 3.82 -23.42
C THR A 55 -13.26 4.04 -24.58
N PHE A 56 -13.13 3.06 -25.46
CA PHE A 56 -12.23 3.12 -26.62
C PHE A 56 -12.97 2.81 -27.92
N GLN A 57 -12.51 3.40 -29.02
CA GLN A 57 -13.00 3.12 -30.37
C GLN A 57 -11.94 2.37 -31.17
N LEU A 58 -12.32 1.26 -31.79
CA LEU A 58 -11.41 0.44 -32.59
C LEU A 58 -11.19 1.04 -33.99
N PRO A 59 -10.02 0.82 -34.62
CA PRO A 59 -8.92 -0.02 -34.14
C PRO A 59 -7.99 0.70 -33.15
N ILE A 60 -7.58 -0.02 -32.11
CA ILE A 60 -6.48 0.38 -31.20
C ILE A 60 -5.56 -0.82 -31.02
N GLU A 61 -4.26 -0.56 -30.88
CA GLU A 61 -3.26 -1.62 -30.70
C GLU A 61 -3.14 -2.06 -29.23
N SER A 62 -3.40 -1.15 -28.29
CA SER A 62 -3.34 -1.43 -26.86
C SER A 62 -4.15 -0.44 -26.04
N VAL A 63 -4.42 -0.81 -24.78
CA VAL A 63 -5.02 0.03 -23.75
C VAL A 63 -4.09 0.01 -22.54
N VAL A 64 -3.84 1.17 -21.95
CA VAL A 64 -3.11 1.32 -20.69
C VAL A 64 -4.13 1.59 -19.58
N LEU A 65 -4.07 0.80 -18.50
CA LEU A 65 -4.89 1.00 -17.30
C LEU A 65 -4.00 1.51 -16.18
N ASP A 66 -4.21 2.76 -15.79
CA ASP A 66 -3.45 3.39 -14.71
C ASP A 66 -4.29 3.43 -13.43
N GLY A 67 -3.82 2.70 -12.41
CA GLY A 67 -4.39 2.74 -11.07
C GLY A 67 -3.44 3.41 -10.08
N ASN A 68 -4.00 3.98 -9.01
CA ASN A 68 -3.24 4.46 -7.87
C ASN A 68 -3.82 3.91 -6.57
N VAL A 69 -3.02 3.91 -5.51
CA VAL A 69 -3.43 3.43 -4.20
C VAL A 69 -3.08 4.50 -3.17
N LYS A 70 -4.02 4.77 -2.26
CA LYS A 70 -3.77 5.58 -1.07
C LYS A 70 -3.53 4.64 0.11
N ASP A 71 -2.42 4.84 0.81
CA ASP A 71 -2.02 4.02 1.95
C ASP A 71 -1.21 4.86 2.95
N ASP A 72 -1.26 4.50 4.24
CA ASP A 72 -0.43 5.08 5.30
C ASP A 72 0.81 4.22 5.63
N GLY A 73 0.91 3.04 5.00
CA GLY A 73 2.03 2.13 5.08
C GLY A 73 2.75 1.94 3.75
N GLN A 74 3.17 0.70 3.51
CA GLN A 74 3.90 0.30 2.30
C GLN A 74 3.08 -0.70 1.49
N ILE A 75 2.81 -0.35 0.22
CA ILE A 75 2.25 -1.29 -0.73
C ILE A 75 3.31 -2.28 -1.20
N VAL A 76 3.05 -3.57 -0.99
CA VAL A 76 3.97 -4.66 -1.33
C VAL A 76 3.67 -5.35 -2.66
N SER A 77 2.45 -5.21 -3.19
CA SER A 77 2.05 -5.87 -4.43
C SER A 77 0.85 -5.19 -5.10
N TYR A 78 0.80 -5.30 -6.43
CA TYR A 78 -0.35 -4.92 -7.25
C TYR A 78 -0.77 -6.12 -8.09
N ASN A 79 -2.07 -6.29 -8.32
CA ASN A 79 -2.58 -7.36 -9.16
C ASN A 79 -3.81 -6.93 -9.94
N TRP A 80 -3.80 -7.19 -11.24
CA TRP A 80 -4.89 -6.87 -12.16
C TRP A 80 -5.45 -8.15 -12.74
N PHE A 81 -6.78 -8.26 -12.75
CA PHE A 81 -7.47 -9.39 -13.35
C PHE A 81 -8.64 -8.90 -14.19
N GLN A 82 -8.79 -9.49 -15.36
CA GLN A 82 -10.00 -9.30 -16.15
C GLN A 82 -11.13 -10.12 -15.55
N ILE A 83 -12.19 -9.45 -15.08
CA ILE A 83 -13.32 -10.10 -14.42
C ILE A 83 -14.37 -10.57 -15.43
N ARG A 84 -14.49 -9.88 -16.57
CA ARG A 84 -15.44 -10.22 -17.65
C ARG A 84 -14.85 -9.91 -19.03
N GLN A 85 -15.20 -10.75 -19.99
CA GLN A 85 -15.14 -10.45 -21.42
C GLN A 85 -16.51 -10.74 -21.99
N TYR A 86 -17.13 -9.78 -22.68
CA TYR A 86 -18.27 -10.10 -23.53
C TYR A 86 -17.71 -10.60 -24.86
N LEU A 87 -17.63 -11.92 -25.03
CA LEU A 87 -17.48 -12.51 -26.35
C LEU A 87 -18.84 -12.43 -27.05
N ILE A 88 -19.02 -11.43 -27.90
CA ILE A 88 -20.17 -11.41 -28.81
C ILE A 88 -19.86 -12.34 -29.98
N PHE A 89 -20.21 -13.62 -29.85
CA PHE A 89 -20.23 -14.54 -30.98
C PHE A 89 -21.55 -14.36 -31.74
N ILE A 90 -21.58 -13.53 -32.77
CA ILE A 90 -22.65 -13.62 -33.78
C ILE A 90 -22.18 -14.65 -34.80
N SER A 91 -22.70 -15.87 -34.70
CA SER A 91 -22.69 -16.78 -35.85
C SER A 91 -24.12 -16.97 -36.34
N LYS A 92 -24.43 -16.34 -37.47
CA LYS A 92 -25.39 -16.90 -38.43
C LYS A 92 -24.86 -16.63 -39.82
N THR A 93 -24.33 -17.69 -40.42
CA THR A 93 -23.89 -17.76 -41.80
C THR A 93 -25.09 -18.04 -42.71
N THR A 94 -25.24 -17.24 -43.77
CA THR A 94 -25.73 -17.71 -45.08
C THR A 94 -25.08 -16.85 -46.16
N GLY A 95 -24.01 -17.38 -46.81
CA GLY A 95 -23.46 -16.86 -48.07
C GLY A 95 -21.95 -16.57 -48.10
N TYR A 96 -21.21 -17.49 -48.71
CA TYR A 96 -19.79 -17.49 -49.16
C TYR A 96 -18.65 -17.79 -48.15
N PRO A 97 -17.68 -18.65 -48.53
CA PRO A 97 -16.70 -19.22 -47.62
C PRO A 97 -15.40 -18.41 -47.60
N ARG A 98 -15.03 -17.85 -46.44
CA ARG A 98 -13.61 -17.64 -46.11
C ARG A 98 -13.39 -17.92 -44.64
N THR A 99 -12.58 -18.93 -44.36
CA THR A 99 -12.02 -19.18 -43.03
C THR A 99 -10.70 -18.45 -42.90
N ASN A 100 -10.40 -17.97 -41.70
CA ASN A 100 -9.10 -18.16 -41.04
C ASN A 100 -9.23 -17.68 -39.59
N MET A 101 -9.52 -18.63 -38.70
CA MET A 101 -9.46 -18.41 -37.26
C MET A 101 -8.08 -18.86 -36.79
N LYS A 102 -7.28 -17.94 -36.25
CA LYS A 102 -6.06 -18.29 -35.52
C LYS A 102 -6.24 -17.81 -34.08
N LEU A 103 -6.53 -18.75 -33.18
CA LEU A 103 -6.28 -18.56 -31.76
C LEU A 103 -4.75 -18.53 -31.58
N LEU A 104 -4.20 -17.40 -31.15
CA LEU A 104 -2.88 -17.39 -30.52
C LEU A 104 -3.12 -17.51 -29.00
N ARG A 105 -2.43 -18.49 -28.41
CA ARG A 105 -2.44 -18.81 -26.98
C ARG A 105 -1.92 -17.65 -26.15
#